data_AF-A0A5K0YEB6-F1
#
_entry.id   AF-A0A5K0YEB6-F1
#
_cell.length_a   1.000
_cell.length_b   1.000
_cell.length_c   1.000
_cell.angle_alpha   90.00
_cell.angle_beta   90.00
_cell.angle_gamma   90.00
#
_symmetry.space_group_name_H-M   'P 1'
#
loop_
_entity.id
_entity.type
_entity.pdbx_description
1 polymer ?
#
loop_
_entity_poly.entity_id
_entity_poly.type
_entity_poly.pdbx_seq_one_letter_code
_entity_poly.pdbx_strand_id
1 'polypeptide(L)' 'DEKGRPKRIVDVGCGIGGSSRHLAGKYGARCRGITLSPFQARRANELSSSQGLGDQ' A
#
# COMPACT_ATOMS: atom_id res chain seq x y z
N ASP A 1 0.91 9.09 -21.11
CA ASP A 1 2.32 9.42 -20.87
C ASP A 1 2.77 8.73 -19.58
N GLU A 2 3.76 7.85 -19.64
CA GLU A 2 4.35 7.21 -18.46
C GLU A 2 5.11 8.19 -17.54
N LYS A 3 5.51 9.37 -18.05
CA LYS A 3 6.31 10.35 -17.32
C LYS A 3 5.61 10.98 -16.11
N GLY A 4 4.28 10.81 -15.97
CA GLY A 4 3.50 11.38 -14.87
C GLY A 4 3.03 10.41 -13.77
N ARG A 5 3.31 9.10 -13.88
CA ARG A 5 2.78 8.13 -12.90
C ARG A 5 3.62 8.11 -11.61
N PRO A 6 2.98 8.15 -10.42
CA PRO A 6 3.71 8.05 -9.17
C PRO A 6 4.37 6.68 -9.06
N LYS A 7 5.69 6.66 -8.80
CA LYS A 7 6.44 5.41 -8.58
C LYS A 7 6.48 4.97 -7.12
N ARG A 8 6.30 5.93 -6.20
CA ARG A 8 6.28 5.72 -4.75
C ARG A 8 5.16 6.55 -4.13
N ILE A 9 4.42 5.95 -3.21
CA ILE A 9 3.28 6.57 -2.53
C ILE A 9 3.42 6.32 -1.03
N VAL A 10 3.10 7.34 -0.23
CA VAL A 10 2.93 7.21 1.23
C VAL A 10 1.46 7.44 1.55
N ASP A 11 0.86 6.52 2.29
CA ASP A 11 -0.55 6.52 2.67
C ASP A 11 -0.65 6.64 4.20
N VAL A 12 -0.90 7.86 4.69
CA VAL A 12 -0.94 8.18 6.13
C VAL A 12 -2.36 7.99 6.63
N GLY A 13 -2.53 7.12 7.63
CA GLY A 13 -3.85 6.65 8.04
C GLY A 13 -4.37 5.52 7.14
N CYS A 14 -3.48 4.61 6.71
CA CYS A 14 -3.81 3.59 5.70
C CYS A 14 -4.84 2.53 6.14
N GLY A 15 -5.24 2.52 7.41
CA GLY A 15 -6.09 1.47 7.99
C GLY A 15 -5.49 0.08 7.75
N ILE A 16 -6.29 -0.82 7.18
CA ILE A 16 -5.83 -2.17 6.79
C ILE A 16 -5.25 -2.23 5.36
N GLY A 17 -4.83 -1.09 4.79
CA GLY A 17 -4.08 -0.99 3.54
C GLY A 17 -4.90 -1.10 2.24
N GLY A 18 -6.21 -0.87 2.28
CA GLY A 18 -7.08 -0.98 1.10
C GLY A 18 -6.71 0.02 -0.01
N SER A 19 -6.58 1.30 0.36
CA SER A 19 -6.09 2.38 -0.50
C SER A 19 -4.69 2.08 -1.05
N SER A 20 -3.76 1.67 -0.18
CA SER A 20 -2.39 1.31 -0.57
C SER A 20 -2.36 0.21 -1.65
N ARG A 21 -3.10 -0.89 -1.48
CA ARG A 21 -3.17 -1.97 -2.49
C ARG A 21 -3.83 -1.53 -3.79
N HIS A 22 -4.89 -0.74 -3.69
CA HIS A 22 -5.53 -0.16 -4.88
C HIS A 22 -4.56 0.72 -5.67
N LEU A 23 -3.81 1.59 -5.00
CA LEU A 23 -2.85 2.49 -5.62
C LEU A 23 -1.65 1.73 -6.21
N ALA A 24 -1.16 0.69 -5.52
CA ALA A 24 -0.10 -0.18 -6.03
C ALA A 24 -0.52 -0.85 -7.36
N GLY A 25 -1.68 -1.50 -7.39
CA GLY A 25 -2.19 -2.13 -8.61
C GLY A 25 -2.54 -1.13 -9.71
N LYS A 26 -3.13 0.02 -9.34
CA LYS A 26 -3.50 1.06 -10.31
C LYS A 26 -2.27 1.68 -10.96
N TYR A 27 -1.22 1.98 -10.21
CA TYR A 27 -0.09 2.77 -10.72
C TYR A 27 1.19 1.96 -10.98
N GLY A 28 1.26 0.70 -10.54
CA GLY A 28 2.52 -0.04 -10.46
C GLY A 28 3.48 0.60 -9.45
N ALA A 29 2.92 1.25 -8.42
CA ALA A 29 3.67 2.08 -7.48
C ALA A 29 4.01 1.30 -6.22
N ARG A 30 5.21 1.56 -5.68
CA ARG A 30 5.60 1.09 -4.35
C ARG A 30 4.86 1.88 -3.28
N CYS A 31 4.11 1.23 -2.39
CA CYS A 31 3.23 1.92 -1.44
C CYS A 31 3.65 1.67 0.01
N ARG A 32 3.85 2.74 0.78
CA ARG A 32 4.12 2.65 2.21
C ARG A 32 2.95 3.18 3.02
N GLY A 33 2.22 2.26 3.65
CA GLY A 33 1.15 2.59 4.59
C GLY A 33 1.69 2.92 5.98
N ILE A 34 1.12 3.94 6.63
CA ILE A 34 1.40 4.32 8.01
C ILE A 34 0.08 4.34 8.78
N THR A 35 0.02 3.65 9.91
CA THR A 35 -1.08 3.71 10.87
C THR A 35 -0.54 3.61 12.29
N LEU A 36 -1.20 4.26 13.26
CA LEU A 36 -0.85 4.17 14.67
C LEU A 36 -1.33 2.87 15.31
N SER A 37 -2.28 2.15 14.68
CA SER A 37 -2.80 0.90 15.22
C SER A 37 -1.92 -0.29 14.82
N PRO A 38 -1.24 -0.97 15.75
CA PRO A 38 -0.41 -2.13 15.44
C PRO A 38 -1.24 -3.31 14.89
N PHE A 39 -2.50 -3.43 15.30
CA PHE A 39 -3.43 -4.41 14.75
C PHE A 39 -3.70 -4.16 13.27
N GLN A 40 -4.00 -2.91 12.91
CA GLN A 40 -4.23 -2.54 11.51
C GLN A 40 -2.97 -2.73 10.66
N ALA A 41 -1.80 -2.37 11.18
CA ALA A 41 -0.52 -2.59 10.49
C ALA A 41 -0.27 -4.07 10.19
N ARG A 42 -0.47 -4.95 11.19
CA ARG A 42 -0.35 -6.40 11.00
C ARG A 42 -1.34 -6.91 9.95
N ARG A 43 -2.60 -6.52 10.04
CA ARG A 43 -3.64 -6.93 9.09
C ARG A 43 -3.38 -6.40 7.67
N ALA A 44 -2.87 -5.18 7.55
CA ALA A 44 -2.48 -4.59 6.28
C ALA A 44 -1.36 -5.39 5.61
N ASN A 45 -0.36 -5.81 6.37
CA ASN A 45 0.76 -6.61 5.87
C ASN A 45 0.31 -8.01 5.41
N GLU A 46 -0.55 -8.69 6.20
CA GLU A 46 -1.13 -9.99 5.82
C GLU A 46 -1.91 -9.90 4.50
N LEU A 47 -2.80 -8.91 4.39
CA LEU A 47 -3.62 -8.72 3.18
C LEU A 47 -2.80 -8.30 1.96
N SER A 48 -1.72 -7.55 2.17
CA SER A 48 -0.83 -7.16 1.07
C SER A 48 0.01 -8.36 0.61
N SER A 49 0.51 -9.17 1.55
CA SER A 49 1.23 -10.41 1.25
C SER A 49 0.35 -11.43 0.51
N SER A 50 -0.91 -11.60 0.93
CA SER A 50 -1.86 -12.50 0.25
C SER A 50 -2.21 -12.06 -1.18
N GLN A 51 -1.89 -10.82 -1.55
CA GLN A 51 -2.08 -10.27 -2.90
C GLN A 51 -0.76 -10.09 -3.66
N GLY A 52 0.36 -10.62 -3.16
CA GLY A 52 1.67 -10.51 -3.80
C GLY A 52 2.30 -9.11 -3.72
N LEU A 53 1.79 -8.25 -2.82
CA LEU A 53 2.25 -6.88 -2.61
C LEU A 53 3.07 -6.72 -1.32
N GLY A 54 3.43 -7.83 -0.64
CA GLY A 54 4.13 -7.79 0.65
C GLY A 54 5.52 -7.14 0.60
N ASP A 55 6.20 -7.26 -0.54
CA ASP A 55 7.57 -6.73 -0.75
C ASP A 55 7.60 -5.37 -1.45
N GLN A 56 6.42 -4.76 -1.70
CA GLN A 56 6.26 -3.50 -2.44
C GLN A 56 5.97 -2.33 -1.50
#